data_AF-A0A553DY39-F1
#
_entry.id   AF-A0A553DY39-F1
#
_cell.length_a   1.000
_cell.length_b   1.000
_cell.length_c   1.000
_cell.angle_alpha   90.00
_cell.angle_beta   90.00
_cell.angle_gamma   90.00
#
_symmetry.space_group_name_H-M   'P 1'
#
loop_
_entity.id
_entity.type
_entity.pdbx_description
1 polymer ?
#
loop_
_entity_poly.entity_id
_entity_poly.type
_entity_poly.pdbx_seq_one_letter_code
_entity_poly.pdbx_strand_id
1 'polypeptide(L)'
;MNKRKGLVCDNQKYFSRFLNYEFKDDFSFDVYRDFEHLDHNDLNDYSVIIFVVYLEEELFDLMKVYKKEIPLIVCTFNKKILGQLQQVEDIFLVDSSKLRSQLITDMKYCFNSLIND
;
A
#
# COMPACT_ATOMS: atom_id res chain seq x y z
N MET A 1 10.83 17.51 10.72
CA MET A 1 9.44 17.21 10.28
C MET A 1 9.07 15.86 10.90
N ASN A 2 7.85 15.68 11.39
CA ASN A 2 7.41 14.37 11.86
C ASN A 2 7.21 13.46 10.65
N LYS A 3 7.69 12.21 10.72
CA LYS A 3 7.46 11.22 9.67
C LYS A 3 5.97 10.91 9.57
N ARG A 4 5.48 10.72 8.36
CA ARG A 4 4.10 10.27 8.13
C ARG A 4 3.97 8.80 8.53
N LYS A 5 2.85 8.44 9.15
CA LYS A 5 2.59 7.04 9.54
C LYS A 5 1.92 6.33 8.36
N GLY A 6 2.47 5.20 7.94
CA GLY A 6 1.89 4.36 6.90
C GLY A 6 1.59 2.97 7.43
N LEU A 7 0.47 2.40 7.03
CA LEU A 7 0.13 1.01 7.34
C LEU A 7 0.52 0.15 6.14
N VAL A 8 1.29 -0.92 6.34
CA VAL A 8 1.64 -1.86 5.27
C VAL A 8 1.09 -3.24 5.63
N CYS A 9 0.22 -3.79 4.80
CA CYS A 9 -0.19 -5.17 4.87
C CYS A 9 0.60 -5.97 3.83
N ASP A 10 1.57 -6.75 4.31
CA ASP A 10 2.51 -7.54 3.50
C ASP A 10 2.81 -8.86 4.20
N ASN A 11 2.21 -9.95 3.71
CA ASN A 11 2.36 -11.26 4.33
C ASN A 11 3.70 -11.96 4.02
N GLN A 12 4.48 -11.49 3.03
CA GLN A 12 5.81 -12.03 2.68
C GLN A 12 6.96 -11.16 3.20
N LYS A 13 6.69 -9.95 3.68
CA LYS A 13 7.61 -8.98 4.28
C LYS A 13 8.69 -8.40 3.35
N TYR A 14 8.77 -8.84 2.10
CA TYR A 14 9.80 -8.35 1.17
C TYR A 14 9.55 -6.90 0.75
N PHE A 15 8.30 -6.55 0.49
CA PHE A 15 7.94 -5.23 -0.02
C PHE A 15 7.96 -4.18 1.10
N SER A 16 7.46 -4.54 2.28
CA SER A 16 7.54 -3.71 3.50
C SER A 16 8.99 -3.41 3.91
N ARG A 17 9.94 -4.34 3.73
CA ARG A 17 11.37 -4.06 3.93
C ARG A 17 11.91 -3.05 2.92
N PHE A 18 11.52 -3.17 1.66
CA PHE A 18 11.86 -2.20 0.62
C PHE A 18 11.34 -0.80 0.98
N LEU A 19 10.06 -0.69 1.38
CA LEU A 19 9.45 0.58 1.78
C LEU A 19 10.16 1.22 2.97
N ASN A 20 10.39 0.43 4.03
CA ASN A 20 11.11 0.88 5.22
C ASN A 20 12.55 1.30 4.95
N TYR A 21 13.21 0.78 3.91
CA TYR A 21 14.56 1.18 3.56
C TYR A 21 14.57 2.46 2.72
N GLU A 22 13.77 2.51 1.66
CA GLU A 22 13.78 3.60 0.67
C GLU A 22 13.13 4.88 1.19
N PHE A 23 12.08 4.76 2.01
CA PHE A 23 11.25 5.90 2.43
C PHE A 23 11.35 6.19 3.92
N LYS A 24 12.39 5.69 4.59
CA LYS A 24 12.59 5.85 6.04
C LYS A 24 12.63 7.29 6.51
N ASP A 25 13.03 8.23 5.65
CA ASP A 25 13.19 9.63 6.04
C ASP A 25 11.84 10.37 6.01
N ASP A 26 10.88 9.87 5.23
CA ASP A 26 9.55 10.47 5.04
C ASP A 26 8.44 9.74 5.82
N PHE A 27 8.60 8.43 6.02
CA PHE A 27 7.59 7.55 6.59
C PHE A 27 8.10 6.69 7.76
N SER A 28 7.17 6.37 8.66
CA SER A 28 7.26 5.27 9.62
C SER A 28 6.18 4.26 9.27
N PHE A 29 6.55 3.03 8.92
CA PHE A 29 5.60 2.01 8.52
C PHE A 29 5.35 0.98 9.62
N ASP A 30 4.09 0.81 9.99
CA ASP A 30 3.65 -0.35 10.76
C ASP A 30 3.30 -1.48 9.79
N VAL A 31 3.83 -2.68 10.04
CA VAL A 31 3.71 -3.81 9.12
C VAL A 31 2.83 -4.89 9.74
N TYR A 32 1.74 -5.19 9.07
CA TYR A 32 0.79 -6.24 9.42
C TYR A 32 0.83 -7.35 8.37
N ARG A 33 0.44 -8.55 8.78
CA ARG A 33 0.35 -9.70 7.88
C ARG A 33 -0.95 -9.69 7.08
N ASP A 34 -2.02 -9.25 7.75
CA ASP A 34 -3.41 -9.26 7.30
C ASP A 34 -4.16 -8.12 8.03
N PHE A 35 -5.44 -7.97 7.72
CA PHE A 35 -6.32 -6.99 8.36
C PHE A 35 -7.24 -7.61 9.44
N GLU A 36 -6.97 -8.81 9.96
CA GLU A 36 -7.90 -9.48 10.90
C GLU A 36 -8.03 -8.75 12.24
N HIS A 37 -6.97 -8.06 12.67
CA HIS A 37 -6.91 -7.34 13.95
C HIS A 37 -6.93 -5.82 13.78
N LEU A 38 -7.37 -5.33 12.63
CA LEU A 38 -7.40 -3.91 12.34
C LEU A 38 -8.69 -3.30 12.90
N ASP A 39 -8.62 -2.60 14.04
CA ASP A 39 -9.76 -1.80 14.49
C ASP A 39 -9.92 -0.60 13.55
N HIS A 40 -11.16 -0.28 13.20
CA HIS A 40 -11.47 0.89 12.38
C HIS A 40 -11.07 2.20 13.06
N ASN A 41 -11.07 2.26 14.40
CA ASN A 41 -10.63 3.44 15.14
C ASN A 41 -9.11 3.65 15.10
N ASP A 42 -8.34 2.57 14.94
CA ASP A 42 -6.87 2.61 14.89
C ASP A 42 -6.34 3.14 13.56
N LEU A 43 -7.22 3.27 12.57
CA LEU A 43 -6.83 3.68 11.23
C LEU A 43 -6.58 5.18 11.09
N ASN A 44 -7.22 6.01 11.92
CA ASN A 44 -7.22 7.48 11.78
C ASN A 44 -5.82 8.12 11.92
N ASP A 45 -4.85 7.42 12.51
CA ASP A 45 -3.47 7.89 12.64
C ASP A 45 -2.63 7.66 11.38
N TYR A 46 -3.12 6.88 10.41
CA TYR A 46 -2.38 6.54 9.21
C TYR A 46 -2.70 7.48 8.06
N SER A 47 -1.65 7.98 7.42
CA SER A 47 -1.73 8.81 6.21
C SER A 47 -1.94 8.02 4.93
N VAL A 48 -1.69 6.69 4.97
CA VAL A 48 -1.79 5.80 3.81
C VAL A 48 -1.88 4.35 4.27
N ILE A 49 -2.66 3.56 3.56
CA ILE A 49 -2.65 2.09 3.63
C ILE A 49 -1.98 1.56 2.36
N ILE A 50 -1.03 0.65 2.53
CA ILE A 50 -0.34 -0.05 1.44
C ILE A 50 -0.68 -1.54 1.57
N PHE A 51 -1.39 -2.08 0.59
CA PHE A 51 -1.77 -3.49 0.55
C PHE A 51 -0.99 -4.21 -0.54
N VAL A 52 -0.17 -5.18 -0.13
CA VAL A 52 0.67 -5.95 -1.06
C VAL A 52 -0.02 -7.29 -1.34
N VAL A 53 -0.48 -7.44 -2.58
CA VAL A 53 -1.25 -8.59 -3.05
C VAL A 53 -0.37 -9.50 -3.89
N TYR A 54 -0.17 -10.72 -3.42
CA TYR A 54 0.60 -11.77 -4.09
C TYR A 54 -0.31 -12.77 -4.82
N LEU A 55 -1.47 -13.09 -4.24
CA LEU A 55 -2.41 -14.11 -4.69
C LEU A 55 -3.84 -13.55 -4.78
N GLU A 56 -4.68 -14.17 -5.60
CA GLU A 56 -6.03 -13.67 -5.91
C GLU A 56 -6.97 -13.78 -4.70
N GLU A 57 -6.78 -14.80 -3.86
CA GLU A 57 -7.53 -15.01 -2.62
C GLU A 57 -7.35 -13.88 -1.59
N GLU A 58 -6.26 -13.12 -1.66
CA GLU A 58 -6.00 -11.99 -0.78
C GLU A 58 -6.84 -10.76 -1.16
N LEU A 59 -7.44 -10.73 -2.35
CA LEU A 59 -8.29 -9.61 -2.77
C LEU A 59 -9.54 -9.46 -1.89
N PHE A 60 -9.99 -10.52 -1.22
CA PHE A 60 -11.10 -10.39 -0.26
C PHE A 60 -10.73 -9.49 0.93
N ASP A 61 -9.45 -9.43 1.30
CA ASP A 61 -8.97 -8.56 2.37
C ASP A 61 -8.94 -7.08 1.95
N LEU A 62 -8.86 -6.79 0.63
CA LEU A 62 -8.98 -5.43 0.11
C LEU A 62 -10.29 -4.77 0.55
N MET A 63 -11.39 -5.54 0.58
CA MET A 63 -12.71 -5.05 0.96
C MET A 63 -12.78 -4.55 2.41
N LYS A 64 -11.84 -4.98 3.27
CA LYS A 64 -11.77 -4.53 4.67
C LYS A 64 -11.22 -3.10 4.81
N VAL A 65 -10.54 -2.59 3.79
CA VAL A 65 -9.90 -1.26 3.79
C VAL A 65 -10.32 -0.36 2.63
N TYR A 66 -10.96 -0.92 1.61
CA TYR A 66 -11.48 -0.18 0.46
C TYR A 66 -12.54 0.86 0.88
N LYS A 67 -12.52 2.03 0.22
CA LYS A 67 -13.41 3.19 0.49
C LYS A 67 -13.38 3.74 1.91
N LYS A 68 -12.36 3.40 2.70
CA LYS A 68 -12.07 4.16 3.92
C LYS A 68 -11.51 5.53 3.54
N GLU A 69 -11.63 6.52 4.41
CA GLU A 69 -11.14 7.89 4.20
C GLU A 69 -9.60 8.01 4.14
N ILE A 70 -8.90 6.88 4.11
CA ILE A 70 -7.44 6.82 4.06
C ILE A 70 -7.03 6.33 2.68
N PRO A 71 -6.11 7.04 2.00
CA PRO A 71 -5.63 6.63 0.70
C PRO A 71 -5.08 5.20 0.68
N LEU A 72 -5.45 4.46 -0.35
CA LEU A 72 -5.12 3.05 -0.50
C LEU A 72 -4.22 2.84 -1.72
N ILE A 73 -3.01 2.34 -1.46
CA ILE A 73 -2.08 1.89 -2.49
C ILE A 73 -2.13 0.36 -2.53
N VAL A 74 -2.44 -0.22 -3.69
CA VAL A 74 -2.40 -1.66 -3.91
C VAL A 74 -1.19 -2.00 -4.77
N CYS A 75 -0.33 -2.87 -4.25
CA CYS A 75 0.91 -3.28 -4.91
C CYS A 75 0.79 -4.76 -5.28
N THR A 76 1.05 -5.14 -6.53
CA THR A 76 1.04 -6.56 -6.92
C THR A 76 2.13 -6.92 -7.91
N PHE A 77 2.69 -8.12 -7.75
CA PHE A 77 3.61 -8.75 -8.71
C PHE A 77 2.85 -9.56 -9.78
N ASN A 78 1.54 -9.74 -9.60
CA ASN A 78 0.72 -10.60 -10.43
C ASN A 78 0.00 -9.77 -11.51
N LYS A 79 0.37 -9.97 -12.77
CA LYS A 79 -0.20 -9.24 -13.92
C LYS A 79 -1.69 -9.48 -14.12
N LYS A 80 -2.22 -10.65 -13.71
CA LYS A 80 -3.66 -10.92 -13.77
C LYS A 80 -4.41 -10.04 -12.77
N ILE A 81 -3.93 -9.99 -11.53
CA ILE A 81 -4.49 -9.14 -10.47
C ILE A 81 -4.38 -7.66 -10.86
N LEU A 82 -3.23 -7.26 -11.40
CA LEU A 82 -3.03 -5.90 -11.92
C LEU A 82 -4.12 -5.55 -12.96
N GLY A 83 -4.37 -6.42 -13.93
CA GLY A 83 -5.41 -6.22 -14.94
C GLY A 83 -6.82 -6.17 -14.36
N GLN A 84 -7.12 -6.97 -13.33
CA GLN A 84 -8.42 -6.96 -12.64
C GLN A 84 -8.64 -5.65 -11.87
N LEU A 85 -7.60 -5.10 -11.24
CA LEU A 85 -7.68 -3.91 -10.40
C LEU A 85 -7.55 -2.59 -11.18
N GLN A 86 -7.14 -2.61 -12.45
CA GLN A 86 -6.98 -1.39 -13.27
C GLN A 86 -8.25 -0.55 -13.41
N GLN A 87 -9.42 -1.15 -13.27
CA GLN A 87 -10.72 -0.48 -13.39
C GLN A 87 -11.30 -0.05 -12.03
N VAL A 88 -10.61 -0.35 -10.93
CA VAL A 88 -11.07 0.03 -9.59
C VAL A 88 -10.70 1.49 -9.36
N GLU A 89 -11.72 2.33 -9.21
CA GLU A 89 -11.57 3.72 -8.82
C GLU A 89 -11.21 3.82 -7.32
N ASP A 90 -10.64 4.95 -6.92
CA ASP A 90 -10.24 5.27 -5.54
C ASP A 90 -9.09 4.42 -4.95
N ILE A 91 -8.28 3.78 -5.81
CA ILE A 91 -7.02 3.14 -5.40
C ILE A 91 -5.85 3.60 -6.27
N PHE A 92 -4.66 3.66 -5.67
CA PHE A 92 -3.42 3.75 -6.41
C PHE A 92 -2.88 2.35 -6.68
N LEU A 93 -2.82 1.95 -7.94
CA LEU A 93 -2.34 0.62 -8.32
C LEU A 93 -0.87 0.67 -8.78
N VAL A 94 -0.03 -0.18 -8.16
CA VAL A 94 1.40 -0.27 -8.44
C VAL A 94 1.77 -1.68 -8.93
N ASP A 95 2.42 -1.75 -10.09
CA ASP A 95 3.03 -2.97 -10.61
C ASP A 95 4.39 -3.21 -9.94
N SER A 96 4.39 -4.09 -8.95
CA SER A 96 5.59 -4.45 -8.18
C SER A 96 6.58 -5.31 -8.96
N SER A 97 6.20 -5.84 -10.13
CA SER A 97 7.10 -6.64 -10.98
C SER A 97 8.11 -5.80 -11.76
N LYS A 98 7.96 -4.47 -11.75
CA LYS A 98 8.88 -3.53 -12.39
C LYS A 98 10.26 -3.49 -11.73
N LEU A 99 11.23 -2.90 -12.44
CA LEU A 99 12.57 -2.65 -11.90
C LEU A 99 12.50 -1.76 -10.66
N ARG A 100 13.41 -1.96 -9.70
CA ARG A 100 13.44 -1.19 -8.43
C ARG A 100 13.39 0.33 -8.66
N SER A 101 14.11 0.86 -9.65
CA SER A 101 14.11 2.29 -9.95
C SER A 101 12.74 2.81 -10.41
N GLN A 102 12.02 2.01 -11.19
CA GLN A 102 10.65 2.31 -11.62
C GLN A 102 9.69 2.20 -10.43
N LEU A 103 9.84 1.16 -9.60
CA LEU A 103 9.03 0.99 -8.40
C LEU A 103 9.19 2.17 -7.42
N ILE A 104 10.42 2.64 -7.20
CA ILE A 104 10.67 3.84 -6.39
C ILE A 104 9.96 5.05 -6.99
N THR A 105 10.01 5.20 -8.32
CA THR A 105 9.36 6.32 -9.01
C THR A 105 7.84 6.26 -8.86
N ASP A 106 7.24 5.08 -9.07
CA ASP A 106 5.80 4.86 -8.94
C ASP A 106 5.35 5.12 -7.49
N MET A 107 6.07 4.63 -6.48
CA MET A 107 5.75 4.88 -5.08
C MET A 107 5.88 6.36 -4.70
N LYS A 108 6.92 7.05 -5.19
CA LYS A 108 7.06 8.51 -4.98
C LYS A 108 5.90 9.27 -5.59
N TYR A 109 5.48 8.89 -6.80
CA TYR A 109 4.32 9.48 -7.44
C TYR A 109 3.08 9.31 -6.55
N CYS A 110 2.77 8.09 -6.10
CA CYS A 110 1.67 7.84 -5.18
C CYS A 110 1.75 8.73 -3.93
N PHE A 111 2.88 8.70 -3.21
CA PHE A 111 3.04 9.45 -1.96
C PHE A 111 2.98 10.97 -2.10
N ASN A 112 3.33 11.50 -3.27
CA ASN A 112 3.23 12.93 -3.56
C ASN A 112 1.80 13.32 -3.92
N SER A 113 1.05 12.46 -4.61
CA SER A 113 -0.38 12.69 -4.87
C SER A 113 -1.16 12.80 -3.55
N LEU A 114 -0.79 12.01 -2.53
CA LEU A 114 -1.40 12.09 -1.20
C LEU A 114 -1.17 13.41 -0.45
N ILE A 115 -0.26 14.28 -0.91
CA ILE A 115 0.03 15.57 -0.28
C ILE A 115 -0.81 16.69 -0.90
N ASN A 116 -1.29 16.49 -2.13
CA ASN A 116 -1.95 17.53 -2.92
C ASN A 116 -3.49 17.41 -2.94
N ASP A 117 -4.04 16.42 -2.25
CA ASP A 117 -5.48 16.25 -1.96
C ASP A 117 -5.79 16.73 -0.53
#